data_AF-A0A2I2Z839-F1
#
_entry.id   AF-A0A2I2Z839-F1
#
_cell.length_a   1.000
_cell.length_b   1.000
_cell.length_c   1.000
_cell.angle_alpha   90.00
_cell.angle_beta   90.00
_cell.angle_gamma   90.00
#
_symmetry.space_group_name_H-M   'P 1'
#
loop_
_entity.id
_entity.type
_entity.pdbx_description
1 polymer ?
#
loop_
_entity_poly.entity_id
_entity_poly.type
_entity_poly.pdbx_seq_one_letter_code
_entity_poly.pdbx_strand_id
1 'polypeptide(L)'
;MALLCYNRGCGQRFDPEINSDDACICHPGVPVFHDRRTIDFSDFLSIVGCTKGRHNSEKPHEPVKPEVKTTEKKELSELKPKFQEHIIQAPKPVEAIKSILHIYIYTHTHIHRIQ
;
A
#
# COMPACT_ATOMS: atom_id res chain seq x y z
N MET A 1 6.61 -24.94 -14.73
CA MET A 1 7.09 -24.27 -13.49
C MET A 1 6.69 -22.81 -13.63
N ALA A 2 5.88 -22.29 -12.71
CA ALA A 2 5.35 -20.94 -12.83
C ALA A 2 6.40 -19.88 -12.46
N LEU A 3 6.81 -19.06 -13.43
CA LEU A 3 7.74 -17.95 -13.30
C LEU A 3 7.02 -16.65 -12.96
N LEU A 4 7.68 -15.72 -12.28
CA LEU A 4 7.12 -14.39 -11.98
C LEU A 4 7.33 -13.45 -13.17
N CYS A 5 6.28 -12.76 -13.60
CA CYS A 5 6.37 -11.72 -14.61
C CYS A 5 6.88 -10.41 -14.02
N TYR A 6 7.91 -9.82 -14.62
CA TYR A 6 8.49 -8.53 -14.23
C TYR A 6 8.08 -7.37 -15.15
N ASN A 7 7.16 -7.60 -16.10
CA ASN A 7 6.58 -6.49 -16.86
C ASN A 7 5.80 -5.57 -15.91
N ARG A 8 5.96 -4.24 -16.10
CA ARG A 8 5.33 -3.21 -15.26
C ARG A 8 3.80 -3.33 -15.33
N GLY A 9 3.16 -3.40 -14.16
CA GLY A 9 1.70 -3.54 -14.06
C GLY A 9 1.16 -4.96 -14.24
N CYS A 10 2.02 -5.98 -14.42
CA CYS A 10 1.58 -7.39 -14.50
C CYS A 10 1.76 -8.13 -13.17
N GLY A 11 2.99 -8.45 -12.77
CA GLY A 11 3.31 -9.16 -11.52
C GLY A 11 2.73 -10.57 -11.37
N GLN A 12 2.08 -11.12 -12.41
CA GLN A 12 1.45 -12.43 -12.38
C GLN A 12 2.49 -13.55 -12.52
N ARG A 13 2.15 -14.73 -12.01
CA ARG A 13 2.90 -15.95 -12.31
C ARG A 13 2.40 -16.56 -13.61
N PHE A 14 3.32 -17.06 -14.44
CA PHE A 14 3.00 -17.62 -15.74
C PHE A 14 3.85 -18.85 -16.04
N ASP A 15 3.34 -19.74 -16.88
CA ASP A 15 4.10 -20.88 -17.40
C ASP A 15 4.77 -20.49 -18.73
N PRO A 16 6.10 -20.61 -18.84
CA PRO A 16 6.83 -20.18 -20.04
C PRO A 16 6.47 -20.99 -21.29
N GLU A 17 6.00 -22.22 -21.13
CA GLU A 17 5.63 -23.13 -22.23
C GLU A 17 4.34 -22.70 -22.95
N ILE A 18 3.46 -21.94 -22.28
CA ILE A 18 2.16 -21.49 -22.82
C ILE A 18 2.05 -19.96 -22.93
N ASN A 19 3.19 -19.25 -22.90
CA ASN A 19 3.26 -17.80 -22.94
C ASN A 19 3.08 -17.25 -24.36
N SER A 20 1.85 -16.88 -24.72
CA SER A 20 1.47 -16.24 -26.00
C SER A 20 1.69 -14.72 -26.01
N ASP A 21 1.64 -14.11 -27.19
CA ASP A 21 1.85 -12.66 -27.40
C ASP A 21 0.74 -11.77 -26.82
N ASP A 22 -0.32 -12.36 -26.29
CA ASP A 22 -1.47 -11.69 -25.69
C ASP A 22 -1.71 -12.08 -24.23
N ALA A 23 -0.84 -12.91 -23.64
CA ALA A 23 -0.99 -13.45 -22.29
C ALA A 23 -0.75 -12.42 -21.17
N CYS A 24 0.13 -11.43 -21.41
CA CYS A 24 0.49 -10.41 -20.44
C CYS A 24 -0.15 -9.07 -20.77
N ILE A 25 -0.74 -8.40 -19.78
CA ILE A 25 -1.19 -7.02 -19.86
C ILE A 25 -0.25 -6.15 -19.02
N CYS A 26 0.46 -5.21 -19.65
CA CYS A 26 1.49 -4.38 -19.00
C CYS A 26 1.49 -2.93 -19.51
N HIS A 27 2.21 -2.06 -18.80
CA HIS A 27 2.45 -0.67 -19.23
C HIS A 27 3.80 -0.56 -19.93
N PRO A 28 3.85 -0.14 -21.22
CA PRO A 28 5.09 0.20 -21.88
C PRO A 28 5.58 1.55 -21.37
N GLY A 29 6.84 1.62 -20.93
CA GLY A 29 7.49 2.87 -20.55
C GLY A 29 7.52 3.18 -19.04
N VAL A 30 7.67 4.47 -18.73
CA VAL A 30 7.89 4.96 -17.36
C VAL A 30 6.66 5.68 -16.81
N PRO A 31 6.34 5.50 -15.52
CA PRO A 31 5.40 6.37 -14.81
C PRO A 31 5.74 7.85 -15.01
N VAL A 32 4.77 8.67 -15.42
CA VAL A 32 4.96 10.12 -15.54
C VAL A 32 3.89 10.86 -14.74
N PHE A 33 4.34 11.72 -13.84
CA PHE A 33 3.48 12.57 -13.01
C PHE A 33 3.45 13.97 -13.62
N HIS A 34 2.34 14.33 -14.28
CA HIS A 34 2.23 15.60 -15.02
C HIS A 34 1.59 16.74 -14.22
N ASP A 35 0.81 16.46 -13.17
CA ASP A 35 0.13 17.50 -12.40
C ASP A 35 -0.13 17.04 -10.96
N ARG A 36 -0.04 17.92 -9.95
CA ARG A 36 -0.17 17.57 -8.50
C ARG A 36 -1.59 17.15 -8.09
N ARG A 37 -2.48 16.93 -9.06
CA ARG A 37 -3.88 16.50 -8.93
C ARG A 37 -4.04 15.01 -9.26
N THR A 38 -2.98 14.23 -9.06
CA THR A 38 -3.09 12.78 -9.19
C THR A 38 -4.06 12.27 -8.14
N ILE A 39 -5.06 11.53 -8.61
CA ILE A 39 -5.81 10.55 -7.83
C ILE A 39 -4.79 9.72 -7.04
N ASP A 40 -5.14 9.34 -5.82
CA ASP A 40 -4.25 8.84 -4.78
C ASP A 40 -3.14 7.89 -5.29
N PHE A 41 -1.99 7.86 -4.61
CA PHE A 41 -0.88 6.96 -5.00
C PHE A 41 -1.34 5.50 -5.14
N SER A 42 -2.31 5.06 -4.35
CA SER A 42 -2.94 3.75 -4.46
C SER A 42 -3.63 3.55 -5.81
N ASP A 43 -4.38 4.54 -6.29
CA ASP A 43 -5.09 4.47 -7.57
C ASP A 43 -4.11 4.32 -8.72
N PHE A 44 -3.01 5.07 -8.69
CA PHE A 44 -1.93 4.95 -9.68
C PHE A 44 -1.35 3.54 -9.74
N LEU A 45 -1.11 2.90 -8.59
CA LEU A 45 -0.59 1.53 -8.53
C LEU A 45 -1.61 0.48 -9.01
N SER A 46 -2.90 0.81 -8.96
CA SER A 46 -3.99 -0.07 -9.40
C SER A 46 -4.32 0.02 -10.89
N ILE A 47 -3.72 0.97 -11.64
CA ILE A 47 -3.99 1.14 -13.06
C ILE A 47 -3.56 -0.12 -13.83
N VAL A 48 -4.53 -0.81 -14.42
CA VAL A 48 -4.30 -2.00 -15.26
C VAL A 48 -3.43 -1.65 -16.47
N GLY A 49 -2.51 -2.54 -16.84
CA GLY A 49 -1.65 -2.38 -18.03
C GLY A 49 -2.44 -2.03 -19.29
N CYS A 50 -1.85 -1.22 -20.17
CA CYS A 50 -2.51 -0.78 -21.40
C CYS A 50 -2.09 -1.55 -22.66
N THR A 51 -1.06 -2.40 -22.60
CA THR A 51 -0.49 -3.12 -23.74
C THR A 51 -0.49 -4.61 -23.50
N LYS A 52 -0.83 -5.39 -24.53
CA LYS A 52 -0.74 -6.85 -24.54
C LYS A 52 0.63 -7.30 -25.06
N GLY A 53 1.17 -8.37 -24.50
CA GLY A 53 2.47 -8.92 -24.87
C GLY A 53 2.72 -10.29 -24.24
N ARG A 54 3.96 -10.78 -24.37
CA ARG A 54 4.44 -11.96 -23.63
C ARG A 54 4.87 -11.58 -22.22
N HIS A 55 4.70 -12.49 -21.27
CA HIS A 55 5.29 -12.34 -19.94
C HIS A 55 6.82 -12.38 -20.01
N ASN A 56 7.48 -11.63 -19.11
CA ASN A 56 8.93 -11.58 -18.99
C ASN A 56 9.37 -12.07 -17.61
N SER A 57 10.22 -13.11 -17.55
CA SER A 57 10.77 -13.66 -16.31
C SER A 57 12.07 -13.00 -15.86
N GLU A 58 12.66 -12.13 -16.67
CA GLU A 58 13.91 -11.44 -16.34
C GLU A 58 13.62 -10.25 -15.44
N LYS A 59 14.29 -10.21 -14.29
CA LYS A 59 14.25 -9.04 -13.41
C LYS A 59 14.96 -7.87 -14.12
N PRO A 60 14.29 -6.73 -14.35
CA PRO A 60 14.95 -5.55 -14.90
C PRO A 60 16.14 -5.16 -14.01
N HIS A 61 17.28 -4.87 -14.62
CA HIS A 61 18.42 -4.32 -13.90
C HIS A 61 18.00 -3.02 -13.22
N GLU A 62 18.37 -2.85 -11.95
CA GLU A 62 18.04 -1.63 -11.22
C GLU A 62 18.60 -0.43 -11.99
N PRO A 63 17.78 0.60 -12.28
CA PRO A 63 18.31 1.82 -12.87
C PRO A 63 19.31 2.40 -11.87
N VAL A 64 20.55 2.53 -12.30
CA VAL A 64 21.60 3.23 -11.54
C VAL A 64 21.04 4.61 -11.21
N LYS A 65 20.81 4.86 -9.92
CA LYS A 65 20.27 6.12 -9.41
C LYS A 65 21.09 7.25 -10.04
N PRO A 66 20.47 8.20 -10.77
CA PRO A 66 21.19 9.40 -11.18
C PRO A 66 21.79 10.03 -9.92
N GLU A 67 23.12 10.15 -9.90
CA GLU A 67 23.84 10.81 -8.82
C GLU A 67 23.38 12.26 -8.76
N VAL A 68 22.46 12.55 -7.84
CA VAL A 68 22.18 13.92 -7.43
C VAL A 68 23.45 14.42 -6.75
N LYS A 69 24.20 15.28 -7.44
CA LYS A 69 25.32 16.03 -6.85
C LYS A 69 24.77 16.99 -5.80
N THR A 70 24.60 16.51 -4.58
CA THR A 70 24.65 17.33 -3.37
C THR A 70 26.02 17.13 -2.73
N THR A 71 27.00 17.89 -3.21
CA THR A 71 28.03 18.48 -2.32
C THR A 71 27.25 19.20 -1.21
N GLU A 72 27.37 18.90 0.08
CA GLU A 72 28.59 18.72 0.88
C GLU A 72 28.44 17.59 1.92
N LYS A 73 29.53 16.85 2.15
CA LYS A 73 29.70 16.00 3.33
C LYS A 73 29.89 16.90 4.56
N LYS A 74 29.01 16.83 5.54
CA LYS A 74 29.39 17.03 6.94
C LYS A 74 28.79 15.94 7.82
N GLU A 75 29.71 15.14 8.34
CA GLU A 75 29.70 14.29 9.52
C GLU A 75 28.40 13.55 9.92
N LEU A 76 28.53 12.24 9.77
CA LEU A 76 27.82 11.18 10.47
C LEU A 76 28.05 11.29 11.99
N SER A 77 27.17 11.99 12.70
CA SER A 77 26.74 11.68 14.07
C SER A 77 25.75 12.76 14.53
N GLU A 78 24.65 12.35 15.17
CA GLU A 78 23.68 13.23 15.86
C GLU A 78 22.53 13.87 15.07
N LEU A 79 21.92 13.15 14.13
CA LEU A 79 20.49 13.37 13.86
C LEU A 79 19.77 12.02 13.91
N LYS A 80 19.50 11.55 15.14
CA LYS A 80 18.33 10.68 15.37
C LYS A 80 17.16 11.39 14.69
N PRO A 81 16.50 10.82 13.66
CA PRO A 81 15.21 11.35 13.28
C PRO A 81 14.38 11.29 14.57
N LYS A 82 13.94 12.47 15.04
CA LYS A 82 12.83 12.52 15.99
C LYS A 82 11.64 11.98 15.23
N PHE A 83 11.54 10.66 15.19
CA PHE A 83 10.29 9.97 15.05
C PHE A 83 9.45 10.46 16.22
N GLN A 84 8.73 11.56 16.00
CA GLN A 84 7.52 11.78 16.75
C GLN A 84 6.60 10.68 16.27
N GLU A 85 6.71 9.56 16.94
CA GLU A 85 5.67 8.56 17.02
C GLU A 85 4.46 9.28 17.61
N HIS A 86 3.74 10.03 16.78
CA HIS A 86 2.37 10.33 17.10
C HIS A 86 1.62 9.03 16.83
N ILE A 87 1.80 8.08 17.77
CA ILE A 87 0.82 7.02 18.01
C ILE A 87 -0.47 7.80 18.19
N ILE A 88 -1.34 7.79 17.18
CA ILE A 88 -2.75 8.05 17.42
C ILE A 88 -3.14 6.95 18.39
N GLN A 89 -3.11 7.26 19.68
CA GLN A 89 -3.63 6.38 20.69
C GLN A 89 -5.11 6.25 20.35
N ALA A 90 -5.47 5.14 19.72
CA ALA A 90 -6.86 4.74 19.66
C ALA A 90 -7.39 4.80 21.10
N PRO A 91 -8.43 5.60 21.40
CA PRO A 91 -8.99 5.62 22.72
C PRO A 91 -9.41 4.18 23.06
N LYS A 92 -8.87 3.67 24.17
CA LYS A 92 -9.15 2.32 24.66
C LYS A 92 -10.69 2.14 24.72
N PRO A 93 -11.29 1.14 24.05
CA PRO A 93 -12.74 1.01 23.94
C PRO A 93 -13.41 0.47 25.23
N VAL A 94 -12.76 0.56 26.39
CA VAL A 94 -13.09 -0.27 27.56
C VAL A 94 -13.92 0.48 28.62
N GLU A 95 -14.05 1.80 28.52
CA GLU A 95 -14.86 2.59 29.47
C GLU A 95 -16.31 2.81 28.98
N ALA A 96 -16.56 2.75 27.66
CA ALA A 96 -17.90 2.94 27.10
C ALA A 96 -18.82 1.71 27.28
N ILE A 97 -18.25 0.53 27.52
CA ILE A 97 -19.05 -0.70 27.69
C ILE A 97 -19.67 -0.77 29.10
N LYS A 98 -18.98 -0.24 30.12
CA LYS A 98 -19.49 -0.23 31.50
C LYS A 98 -20.70 0.68 31.68
N SER A 99 -20.72 1.83 31.00
CA SER A 99 -21.87 2.75 31.05
C SER A 99 -23.09 2.20 30.32
N ILE A 100 -22.90 1.55 29.17
CA ILE A 100 -23.99 0.90 28.42
C ILE A 100 -24.59 -0.26 29.22
N LEU A 101 -23.76 -1.09 29.86
CA LEU A 101 -24.26 -2.20 30.69
C LEU A 101 -24.99 -1.71 31.95
N HIS A 102 -24.53 -0.62 32.56
CA HIS A 102 -25.20 -0.04 33.74
C HIS A 102 -26.56 0.56 33.39
N ILE A 103 -26.69 1.24 32.24
CA ILE A 103 -27.97 1.74 31.74
C ILE A 103 -28.92 0.57 31.43
N TYR A 104 -28.43 -0.48 30.76
CA TYR A 104 -29.25 -1.65 30.43
C TYR A 104 -29.75 -2.39 31.67
N ILE A 105 -28.90 -2.59 32.68
CA ILE A 105 -29.30 -3.24 33.94
C ILE A 105 -30.27 -2.35 34.73
N TYR A 106 -30.05 -1.04 34.78
CA TYR A 106 -30.92 -0.12 35.49
C TYR A 106 -32.31 -0.01 34.85
N THR A 107 -32.42 0.09 33.52
CA THR A 107 -33.73 0.13 32.85
C THR A 107 -34.46 -1.21 32.92
N HIS A 108 -33.75 -2.34 32.77
CA HIS A 108 -34.38 -3.66 32.76
C HIS A 108 -34.80 -4.15 34.16
N THR A 109 -34.13 -3.73 35.23
CA THR A 109 -34.55 -4.03 36.61
C THR A 109 -35.64 -3.07 37.12
N HIS A 110 -35.67 -1.82 36.64
CA HIS A 110 -36.70 -0.86 37.04
C HIS A 110 -38.04 -1.07 36.32
N ILE A 111 -38.03 -1.58 35.08
CA ILE A 111 -39.25 -1.99 34.35
C ILE A 111 -39.94 -3.19 35.01
N HIS A 112 -39.19 -4.12 35.62
CA HIS A 112 -39.73 -5.33 36.23
C HIS A 112 -40.30 -5.14 37.66
N ARG A 113 -40.25 -3.92 38.21
CA ARG A 113 -40.85 -3.56 39.52
C ARG A 113 -42.10 -2.67 39.41
N ILE A 114 -42.58 -2.38 38.20
CA ILE A 114 -43.81 -1.59 37.94
C ILE A 114 -44.87 -2.44 37.21
N GLN A 115 -44.99 -3.71 37.58
CA GLN A 115 -46.19 -4.54 37.47
C GLN A 115 -46.39 -5.28 38.79
#